data_AF-A0A949UMI7-F1
#
_entry.id   AF-A0A949UMI7-F1
#
_cell.length_a   1.000
_cell.length_b   1.000
_cell.length_c   1.000
_cell.angle_alpha   90.00
_cell.angle_beta   90.00
_cell.angle_gamma   90.00
#
_symmetry.space_group_name_H-M   'P 1'
#
loop_
_entity.id
_entity.type
_entity.pdbx_description
1 polymer ?
#
loop_
_entity_poly.entity_id
_entity_poly.type
_entity_poly.pdbx_seq_one_letter_code
_entity_poly.pdbx_strand_id
1 'polypeptide(L)'
;SKLSDNELLDLVEYRESDQLLIRDLVEDPDSDLTSIASELAFRVKFTAGFSERLVALAPSTSLVAYAIGRATFPSEFTIGVISSMASSIRSTKGPERLDQSQAMQTALSVLSNDPASSLDLLLNSEMLLLLGTWTLFEPNVIEGYVASALYESVSMDPNRINDGYQVLTELTQLANGPLEEGMQPGLARGVAISMAGYIETLAPAIGDEGSSMITIVDVGPDRKRTIEVKLGTYDEVVDLFGALMRDETSQATIGLVLGDFTSTIVKDLDENITDHYGLEYIAQFSDLLADASRAEQAELLMAAAANVKRIEGLGGLIGFGLGSILTAGGTSALTKSLTQRTIGALTDFAAMPDVSQEAPSGNTIPNRAYDLITISAISMVASNASLRVSLGLDDLADEDWDDVDDQLTAIKNAKSSDDWDTEVEHLEYLSEQVIPALGGYLRRVRKFEGVDEMREGRNPVRAD
;
A
#
# COMPACT_ATOMS: atom_id res chain seq x y z
N SER A 1 22.01 44.26 1.41
CA SER A 1 22.82 44.02 2.63
C SER A 1 22.49 42.62 3.13
N LYS A 2 23.44 41.88 3.73
CA LYS A 2 23.10 40.62 4.39
C LYS A 2 22.34 40.97 5.68
N LEU A 3 21.09 40.55 5.79
CA LEU A 3 20.30 40.69 7.02
C LEU A 3 21.04 39.98 8.17
N SER A 4 20.94 40.48 9.39
CA SER A 4 21.38 39.74 10.59
C SER A 4 20.44 38.55 10.87
N ASP A 5 20.84 37.62 11.75
CA ASP A 5 20.00 36.46 12.10
C ASP A 5 18.64 36.90 12.64
N ASN A 6 18.63 37.92 13.50
CA ASN A 6 17.39 38.44 14.08
C ASN A 6 16.53 39.14 13.03
N GLU A 7 17.10 39.95 12.15
CA GLU A 7 16.33 40.59 11.07
C GLU A 7 15.74 39.55 10.10
N LEU A 8 16.41 38.41 9.89
CA LEU A 8 15.90 37.33 9.05
C LEU A 8 14.78 36.53 9.75
N LEU A 9 14.90 36.28 11.05
CA LEU A 9 13.83 35.63 11.84
C LEU A 9 12.62 36.54 12.00
N ASP A 10 12.83 37.83 12.26
CA ASP A 10 11.77 38.84 12.32
C ASP A 10 11.04 38.95 10.97
N LEU A 11 11.76 38.82 9.84
CA LEU A 11 11.14 38.79 8.51
C LEU A 11 10.23 37.56 8.33
N VAL A 12 10.65 36.41 8.85
CA VAL A 12 9.89 35.15 8.79
C VAL A 12 8.63 35.23 9.66
N GLU A 13 8.73 35.85 10.85
CA GLU A 13 7.62 36.07 11.78
C GLU A 13 6.64 37.14 11.28
N TYR A 14 7.14 38.25 10.72
CA TYR A 14 6.33 39.40 10.32
C TYR A 14 5.51 39.17 9.04
N ARG A 15 6.01 38.36 8.09
CA ARG A 15 5.34 38.13 6.79
C ARG A 15 4.04 37.32 6.88
N GLU A 16 3.74 36.65 8.00
CA GLU A 16 2.47 35.93 8.19
C GLU A 16 1.29 36.88 8.49
N SER A 17 1.57 38.07 9.02
CA SER A 17 0.55 39.10 9.26
C SER A 17 -0.10 39.62 7.97
N ASP A 18 0.49 39.30 6.81
CA ASP A 18 0.09 39.73 5.47
C ASP A 18 -0.09 38.50 4.55
N GLN A 19 -1.07 37.64 4.86
CA GLN A 19 -1.34 36.37 4.16
C GLN A 19 -1.44 36.49 2.62
N LEU A 20 -1.85 37.65 2.09
CA LEU A 20 -1.88 37.93 0.66
C LEU A 20 -0.47 37.90 0.02
N LEU A 21 0.55 38.32 0.78
CA LEU A 21 1.93 38.43 0.32
C LEU A 21 2.62 37.06 0.26
N ILE A 22 2.27 36.12 1.15
CA ILE A 22 2.80 34.74 1.11
C ILE A 22 2.31 34.02 -0.14
N ARG A 23 1.02 34.16 -0.49
CA ARG A 23 0.46 33.52 -1.68
C ARG A 23 1.11 34.02 -2.97
N ASP A 24 1.27 35.34 -3.10
CA ASP A 24 1.93 35.97 -4.26
C ASP A 24 3.41 35.53 -4.38
N LEU A 25 4.11 35.32 -3.25
CA LEU A 25 5.49 34.84 -3.22
C LEU A 25 5.64 33.35 -3.54
N VAL A 26 4.65 32.53 -3.19
CA VAL A 26 4.64 31.09 -3.47
C VAL A 26 4.28 30.82 -4.93
N GLU A 27 3.37 31.60 -5.53
CA GLU A 27 2.93 31.40 -6.91
C GLU A 27 3.94 31.91 -7.97
N ASP A 28 4.88 32.81 -7.61
CA ASP A 28 5.91 33.34 -8.51
C ASP A 28 7.26 32.57 -8.41
N PRO A 29 7.72 31.90 -9.49
CA PRO A 29 9.00 31.18 -9.51
C PRO A 29 10.25 32.08 -9.45
N ASP A 30 10.13 33.36 -9.81
CA ASP A 30 11.23 34.35 -9.77
C ASP A 30 11.23 35.18 -8.45
N SER A 31 10.46 34.76 -7.45
CA SER A 31 10.20 35.54 -6.24
C SER A 31 11.38 35.61 -5.26
N ASP A 32 11.33 36.61 -4.38
CA ASP A 32 12.21 36.78 -3.21
C ASP A 32 12.29 35.50 -2.35
N LEU A 33 11.33 34.58 -2.43
CA LEU A 33 11.26 33.37 -1.60
C LEU A 33 12.43 32.42 -1.84
N THR A 34 12.88 32.23 -3.10
CA THR A 34 14.01 31.33 -3.40
C THR A 34 15.31 31.87 -2.82
N SER A 35 15.49 33.20 -2.86
CA SER A 35 16.64 33.89 -2.27
C SER A 35 16.63 33.78 -0.74
N ILE A 36 15.47 34.02 -0.12
CA ILE A 36 15.27 33.87 1.33
C ILE A 36 15.52 32.41 1.75
N ALA A 37 14.93 31.44 1.04
CA ALA A 37 15.09 30.02 1.33
C ALA A 37 16.56 29.57 1.25
N SER A 38 17.30 30.04 0.25
CA SER A 38 18.72 29.75 0.10
C SER A 38 19.56 30.32 1.25
N GLU A 39 19.24 31.54 1.71
CA GLU A 39 19.92 32.16 2.85
C GLU A 39 19.56 31.44 4.18
N LEU A 40 18.29 31.05 4.36
CA LEU A 40 17.85 30.25 5.51
C LEU A 40 18.57 28.91 5.55
N ALA A 41 18.63 28.19 4.43
CA ALA A 41 19.34 26.90 4.31
C ALA A 41 20.84 27.04 4.63
N PHE A 42 21.47 28.10 4.14
CA PHE A 42 22.87 28.42 4.48
C PHE A 42 23.05 28.60 5.99
N ARG A 43 22.17 29.37 6.65
CA ARG A 43 22.31 29.64 8.09
C ARG A 43 22.01 28.44 8.97
N VAL A 44 21.01 27.64 8.62
CA VAL A 44 20.73 26.35 9.29
C VAL A 44 21.98 25.48 9.31
N LYS A 45 22.77 25.47 8.23
CA LYS A 45 23.98 24.65 8.12
C LYS A 45 25.20 25.22 8.86
N PHE A 46 25.36 26.54 8.90
CA PHE A 46 26.63 27.17 9.31
C PHE A 46 26.55 28.07 10.55
N THR A 47 25.36 28.32 11.09
CA THR A 47 25.16 29.22 12.24
C THR A 47 24.62 28.46 13.44
N ALA A 48 25.41 28.40 14.51
CA ALA A 48 25.05 27.68 15.72
C ALA A 48 23.73 28.21 16.33
N GLY A 49 22.80 27.31 16.65
CA GLY A 49 21.50 27.63 17.25
C GLY A 49 20.48 28.27 16.31
N PHE A 50 20.82 28.54 15.05
CA PHE A 50 19.87 29.11 14.09
C PHE A 50 18.79 28.11 13.69
N SER A 51 19.15 26.84 13.49
CA SER A 51 18.23 25.74 13.18
C SER A 51 17.13 25.60 14.25
N GLU A 52 17.51 25.52 15.53
CA GLU A 52 16.59 25.38 16.66
C GLU A 52 15.59 26.53 16.73
N ARG A 53 16.08 27.77 16.56
CA ARG A 53 15.22 28.97 16.56
C ARG A 53 14.24 28.96 15.40
N LEU A 54 14.67 28.54 14.21
CA LEU A 54 13.81 28.49 13.03
C LEU A 54 12.78 27.35 13.13
N VAL A 55 13.14 26.19 13.70
CA VAL A 55 12.20 25.10 14.01
C VAL A 55 11.14 25.54 15.02
N ALA A 56 11.53 26.34 16.02
CA ALA A 56 10.59 26.88 17.01
C ALA A 56 9.56 27.86 16.42
N LEU A 57 9.85 28.46 15.25
CA LEU A 57 8.92 29.33 14.54
C LEU A 57 7.97 28.57 13.61
N ALA A 58 8.32 27.34 13.19
CA ALA A 58 7.50 26.56 12.27
C ALA A 58 6.02 26.36 12.69
N PRO A 59 5.67 26.22 13.99
CA PRO A 59 4.27 26.11 14.42
C PRO A 59 3.42 27.35 14.13
N SER A 60 4.08 28.51 14.00
CA SER A 60 3.46 29.83 13.86
C SER A 60 3.80 30.49 12.52
N THR A 61 4.31 29.75 11.54
CA THR A 61 4.49 30.28 10.18
C THR A 61 4.69 29.17 9.16
N SER A 62 3.85 29.17 8.12
CA SER A 62 3.97 28.28 6.96
C SER A 62 5.21 28.55 6.10
N LEU A 63 5.83 29.73 6.23
CA LEU A 63 6.94 30.17 5.38
C LEU A 63 8.15 29.24 5.48
N VAL A 64 8.44 28.68 6.65
CA VAL A 64 9.58 27.79 6.85
C VAL A 64 9.44 26.52 6.00
N ALA A 65 8.24 25.94 5.97
CA ALA A 65 7.97 24.74 5.19
C ALA A 65 7.93 25.00 3.67
N TYR A 66 7.41 26.16 3.25
CA TYR A 66 7.54 26.59 1.85
C TYR A 66 8.99 26.86 1.45
N ALA A 67 9.82 27.41 2.35
CA ALA A 67 11.24 27.59 2.09
C ALA A 67 11.96 26.26 1.89
N ILE A 68 11.60 25.21 2.65
CA ILE A 68 12.08 23.84 2.43
C ILE A 68 11.78 23.37 1.00
N GLY A 69 10.61 23.71 0.46
CA GLY A 69 10.23 23.44 -0.95
C GLY A 69 11.08 24.15 -2.01
N ARG A 70 11.93 25.12 -1.63
CA ARG A 70 12.66 26.00 -2.56
C ARG A 70 14.18 25.95 -2.44
N ALA A 71 14.72 25.34 -1.38
CA ALA A 71 16.16 25.20 -1.17
C ALA A 71 16.51 23.88 -0.48
N THR A 72 17.77 23.48 -0.52
CA THR A 72 18.22 22.24 0.11
C THR A 72 18.56 22.45 1.58
N PHE A 73 17.70 21.92 2.46
CA PHE A 73 17.94 21.87 3.90
C PHE A 73 18.44 20.49 4.34
N PRO A 74 19.18 20.38 5.47
CA PRO A 74 19.48 19.08 6.08
C PRO A 74 18.19 18.34 6.49
N SER A 75 18.12 17.03 6.29
CA SER A 75 16.93 16.22 6.60
C SER A 75 16.53 16.30 8.08
N GLU A 76 17.50 16.30 9.00
CA GLU A 76 17.26 16.50 10.45
C GLU A 76 16.52 17.82 10.74
N PHE A 77 16.83 18.89 10.01
CA PHE A 77 16.13 20.16 10.14
C PHE A 77 14.70 20.06 9.61
N THR A 78 14.51 19.44 8.44
CA THR A 78 13.19 19.22 7.84
C THR A 78 12.29 18.39 8.76
N ILE A 79 12.81 17.30 9.34
CA ILE A 79 12.13 16.49 10.36
C ILE A 79 11.71 17.35 11.56
N GLY A 80 12.61 18.20 12.06
CA GLY A 80 12.34 19.11 13.17
C GLY A 80 11.20 20.08 12.86
N VAL A 81 11.20 20.68 11.67
CA VAL A 81 10.12 21.58 11.20
C VAL A 81 8.80 20.83 11.11
N ILE A 82 8.75 19.67 10.46
CA ILE A 82 7.53 18.88 10.28
C ILE A 82 6.96 18.42 11.64
N SER A 83 7.82 17.94 12.55
CA SER A 83 7.42 17.53 13.90
C SER A 83 6.86 18.71 14.71
N SER A 84 7.51 19.86 14.61
CA SER A 84 7.07 21.10 15.27
C SER A 84 5.69 21.54 14.75
N MET A 85 5.47 21.53 13.43
CA MET A 85 4.17 21.83 12.82
C MET A 85 3.08 20.82 13.18
N ALA A 86 3.41 19.53 13.23
CA ALA A 86 2.46 18.47 13.59
C ALA A 86 1.85 18.68 14.98
N SER A 87 2.63 19.22 15.92
CA SER A 87 2.17 19.52 17.28
C SER A 87 1.13 20.66 17.33
N SER A 88 1.21 21.63 16.42
CA SER A 88 0.30 22.79 16.41
C SER A 88 -0.90 22.61 15.48
N ILE A 89 -0.74 21.88 14.38
CA ILE A 89 -1.75 21.81 13.30
C ILE A 89 -3.11 21.34 13.81
N ARG A 90 -3.14 20.44 14.80
CA ARG A 90 -4.39 19.93 15.43
C ARG A 90 -5.18 21.02 16.16
N SER A 91 -4.52 22.07 16.60
CA SER A 91 -5.13 23.20 17.33
C SER A 91 -5.52 24.37 16.41
N THR A 92 -4.99 24.42 15.20
CA THR A 92 -5.23 25.48 14.21
C THR A 92 -6.67 25.45 13.71
N LYS A 93 -7.32 26.63 13.67
CA LYS A 93 -8.72 26.80 13.26
C LYS A 93 -8.81 27.80 12.11
N GLY A 94 -9.87 27.67 11.31
CA GLY A 94 -10.14 28.63 10.23
C GLY A 94 -9.24 28.47 9.01
N PRO A 95 -9.04 29.53 8.21
CA PRO A 95 -8.38 29.46 6.90
C PRO A 95 -6.88 29.09 6.98
N GLU A 96 -6.20 29.44 8.07
CA GLU A 96 -4.80 29.08 8.35
C GLU A 96 -4.56 27.56 8.33
N ARG A 97 -5.60 26.78 8.63
CA ARG A 97 -5.54 25.31 8.62
C ARG A 97 -5.22 24.74 7.23
N LEU A 98 -5.70 25.38 6.16
CA LEU A 98 -5.42 24.95 4.78
C LEU A 98 -3.99 25.29 4.39
N ASP A 99 -3.53 26.50 4.71
CA ASP A 99 -2.17 26.95 4.40
C ASP A 99 -1.12 26.12 5.16
N GLN A 100 -1.33 25.88 6.46
CA GLN A 100 -0.44 25.00 7.23
C GLN A 100 -0.44 23.57 6.69
N SER A 101 -1.58 23.05 6.22
CA SER A 101 -1.66 21.73 5.58
C SER A 101 -0.83 21.69 4.30
N GLN A 102 -0.94 22.70 3.43
CA GLN A 102 -0.18 22.78 2.17
C GLN A 102 1.32 22.97 2.41
N ALA A 103 1.68 23.79 3.39
CA ALA A 103 3.05 24.03 3.78
C ALA A 103 3.70 22.74 4.32
N MET A 104 3.00 22.03 5.22
CA MET A 104 3.49 20.75 5.76
C MET A 104 3.63 19.69 4.65
N GLN A 105 2.69 19.61 3.72
CA GLN A 105 2.79 18.72 2.54
C GLN A 105 3.99 19.04 1.66
N THR A 106 4.31 20.34 1.48
CA THR A 106 5.52 20.76 0.75
C THR A 106 6.78 20.21 1.43
N ALA A 107 6.88 20.32 2.77
CA ALA A 107 8.00 19.77 3.51
C ALA A 107 8.07 18.23 3.46
N LEU A 108 6.93 17.54 3.58
CA LEU A 108 6.84 16.08 3.45
C LEU A 108 7.27 15.60 2.06
N SER A 109 6.84 16.31 1.00
CA SER A 109 7.22 16.00 -0.39
C SER A 109 8.71 16.23 -0.66
N VAL A 110 9.35 17.18 0.03
CA VAL A 110 10.81 17.31 -0.04
C VAL A 110 11.49 16.17 0.72
N LEU A 111 11.00 15.85 1.93
CA LEU A 111 11.56 14.80 2.77
C LEU A 111 11.47 13.42 2.11
N SER A 112 10.43 13.14 1.31
CA SER A 112 10.27 11.88 0.58
C SER A 112 11.40 11.58 -0.44
N ASN A 113 12.27 12.55 -0.75
CA ASN A 113 13.48 12.31 -1.53
C ASN A 113 14.65 11.74 -0.69
N ASP A 114 14.46 11.63 0.63
CA ASP A 114 15.34 10.96 1.58
C ASP A 114 14.54 9.86 2.32
N PRO A 115 14.47 8.65 1.75
CA PRO A 115 13.68 7.54 2.31
C PRO A 115 14.03 7.18 3.75
N ALA A 116 15.31 7.23 4.12
CA ALA A 116 15.78 6.88 5.47
C ALA A 116 15.24 7.89 6.51
N SER A 117 15.37 9.18 6.22
CA SER A 117 14.84 10.24 7.08
C SER A 117 13.30 10.25 7.10
N SER A 118 12.67 9.85 6.00
CA SER A 118 11.21 9.71 5.92
C SER A 118 10.71 8.60 6.85
N LEU A 119 11.40 7.46 6.89
CA LEU A 119 11.12 6.37 7.83
C LEU A 119 11.34 6.79 9.28
N ASP A 120 12.44 7.51 9.57
CA ASP A 120 12.73 8.01 10.92
C ASP A 120 11.59 8.89 11.46
N LEU A 121 10.95 9.67 10.59
CA LEU A 121 9.80 10.49 10.96
C LEU A 121 8.51 9.66 11.14
N LEU A 122 8.30 8.61 10.35
CA LEU A 122 7.16 7.70 10.51
C LEU A 122 7.22 6.86 11.79
N LEU A 123 8.39 6.63 12.37
CA LEU A 123 8.52 5.98 13.68
C LEU A 123 7.89 6.80 14.83
N ASN A 124 7.50 8.06 14.58
CA ASN A 124 6.75 8.85 15.54
C ASN A 124 5.24 8.56 15.43
N SER A 125 4.66 7.93 16.46
CA SER A 125 3.23 7.58 16.51
C SER A 125 2.30 8.79 16.38
N GLU A 126 2.69 9.98 16.85
CA GLU A 126 1.88 11.19 16.67
C GLU A 126 1.80 11.62 15.20
N MET A 127 2.89 11.39 14.44
CA MET A 127 2.94 11.63 13.01
C MET A 127 2.06 10.63 12.27
N LEU A 128 2.16 9.33 12.57
CA LEU A 128 1.28 8.32 11.97
C LEU A 128 -0.19 8.62 12.20
N LEU A 129 -0.56 8.95 13.45
CA LEU A 129 -1.93 9.33 13.77
C LEU A 129 -2.34 10.62 13.04
N LEU A 130 -1.44 11.59 12.88
CA LEU A 130 -1.75 12.82 12.15
C LEU A 130 -2.00 12.51 10.67
N LEU A 131 -1.13 11.75 10.02
CA LEU A 131 -1.29 11.33 8.63
C LEU A 131 -2.58 10.53 8.44
N GLY A 132 -2.91 9.64 9.38
CA GLY A 132 -4.12 8.81 9.32
C GLY A 132 -5.43 9.55 9.56
N THR A 133 -5.43 10.68 10.28
CA THR A 133 -6.67 11.40 10.65
C THR A 133 -6.87 12.74 9.95
N TRP A 134 -5.81 13.33 9.37
CA TRP A 134 -5.88 14.69 8.84
C TRP A 134 -6.36 14.75 7.38
N THR A 135 -7.66 14.95 7.20
CA THR A 135 -8.33 14.91 5.89
C THR A 135 -7.97 16.03 4.92
N LEU A 136 -7.20 17.05 5.34
CA LEU A 136 -6.79 18.17 4.48
C LEU A 136 -5.48 17.90 3.73
N PHE A 137 -4.84 16.75 3.96
CA PHE A 137 -3.72 16.34 3.14
C PHE A 137 -4.20 15.75 1.82
N GLU A 138 -3.53 16.13 0.74
CA GLU A 138 -3.72 15.56 -0.59
C GLU A 138 -3.23 14.10 -0.56
N PRO A 139 -4.10 13.13 -0.90
CA PRO A 139 -3.76 11.71 -0.83
C PRO A 139 -2.46 11.33 -1.52
N ASN A 140 -2.22 11.85 -2.73
CA ASN A 140 -1.04 11.49 -3.53
C ASN A 140 0.29 11.94 -2.89
N VAL A 141 0.30 13.05 -2.15
CA VAL A 141 1.51 13.52 -1.46
C VAL A 141 1.83 12.59 -0.29
N ILE A 142 0.83 12.21 0.49
CA ILE A 142 1.01 11.33 1.64
C ILE A 142 1.34 9.91 1.19
N GLU A 143 0.67 9.41 0.16
CA GLU A 143 0.97 8.12 -0.47
C GLU A 143 2.44 8.03 -0.89
N GLY A 144 2.94 9.02 -1.65
CA GLY A 144 4.33 9.05 -2.08
C GLY A 144 5.32 9.17 -0.93
N TYR A 145 4.99 9.95 0.10
CA TYR A 145 5.82 10.06 1.31
C TYR A 145 5.88 8.74 2.08
N VAL A 146 4.74 8.09 2.32
CA VAL A 146 4.66 6.82 3.06
C VAL A 146 5.31 5.68 2.28
N ALA A 147 5.12 5.60 0.96
CA ALA A 147 5.77 4.61 0.12
C ALA A 147 7.30 4.80 0.09
N SER A 148 7.79 6.04 -0.02
CA SER A 148 9.23 6.32 0.13
C SER A 148 9.75 5.87 1.49
N ALA A 149 9.03 6.21 2.56
CA ALA A 149 9.42 5.87 3.93
C ALA A 149 9.40 4.36 4.21
N LEU A 150 8.42 3.59 3.75
CA LEU A 150 8.26 2.17 4.11
C LEU A 150 8.86 1.22 3.08
N TYR A 151 8.77 1.53 1.78
CA TYR A 151 9.27 0.66 0.72
C TYR A 151 10.68 1.02 0.30
N GLU A 152 10.93 2.28 -0.10
CA GLU A 152 12.22 2.67 -0.66
C GLU A 152 13.34 2.60 0.38
N SER A 153 13.06 2.97 1.64
CA SER A 153 14.05 2.90 2.72
C SER A 153 14.57 1.48 2.95
N VAL A 154 13.68 0.48 2.97
CA VAL A 154 14.01 -0.94 3.14
C VAL A 154 14.66 -1.49 1.88
N SER A 155 14.19 -1.07 0.70
CA SER A 155 14.84 -1.45 -0.56
C SER A 155 16.28 -0.93 -0.66
N MET A 156 16.57 0.25 -0.11
CA MET A 156 17.92 0.84 -0.10
C MET A 156 18.81 0.27 1.01
N ASP A 157 18.26 0.03 2.20
CA ASP A 157 18.94 -0.60 3.33
C ASP A 157 18.04 -1.67 3.97
N PRO A 158 18.20 -2.95 3.58
CA PRO A 158 17.39 -4.05 4.11
C PRO A 158 17.42 -4.19 5.64
N ASN A 159 18.43 -3.64 6.34
CA ASN A 159 18.47 -3.67 7.80
C ASN A 159 17.38 -2.79 8.45
N ARG A 160 16.78 -1.88 7.68
CA ARG A 160 15.69 -0.99 8.10
C ARG A 160 14.33 -1.68 8.10
N ILE A 161 14.22 -2.94 7.65
CA ILE A 161 12.96 -3.69 7.66
C ILE A 161 12.32 -3.76 9.05
N ASN A 162 13.15 -3.81 10.10
CA ASN A 162 12.70 -3.78 11.49
C ASN A 162 12.01 -2.45 11.83
N ASP A 163 12.59 -1.32 11.42
CA ASP A 163 11.98 0.00 11.64
C ASP A 163 10.65 0.10 10.88
N GLY A 164 10.59 -0.45 9.67
CA GLY A 164 9.35 -0.62 8.92
C GLY A 164 8.29 -1.42 9.68
N TYR A 165 8.66 -2.56 10.24
CA TYR A 165 7.75 -3.36 11.07
C TYR A 165 7.35 -2.68 12.38
N GLN A 166 8.19 -1.82 12.95
CA GLN A 166 7.80 -0.97 14.09
C GLN A 166 6.70 0.01 13.67
N VAL A 167 6.81 0.63 12.48
CA VAL A 167 5.72 1.46 11.95
C VAL A 167 4.44 0.66 11.75
N LEU A 168 4.52 -0.56 11.19
CA LEU A 168 3.34 -1.42 11.01
C LEU A 168 2.74 -1.86 12.36
N THR A 169 3.56 -2.06 13.38
CA THR A 169 3.10 -2.37 14.75
C THR A 169 2.32 -1.20 15.35
N GLU A 170 2.84 0.02 15.19
CA GLU A 170 2.14 1.24 15.63
C GLU A 170 0.84 1.45 14.83
N LEU A 171 0.85 1.24 13.52
CA LEU A 171 -0.36 1.30 12.69
C LEU A 171 -1.39 0.25 13.09
N THR A 172 -0.96 -0.96 13.46
CA THR A 172 -1.84 -2.01 14.00
C THR A 172 -2.54 -1.52 15.26
N GLN A 173 -1.80 -0.96 16.21
CA GLN A 173 -2.38 -0.39 17.43
C GLN A 173 -3.34 0.79 17.14
N LEU A 174 -3.00 1.63 16.16
CA LEU A 174 -3.86 2.75 15.78
C LEU A 174 -5.13 2.29 15.08
N ALA A 175 -5.08 1.26 14.23
CA ALA A 175 -6.25 0.65 13.59
C ALA A 175 -7.19 0.02 14.62
N ASN A 176 -6.65 -0.54 15.70
CA ASN A 176 -7.43 -1.05 16.84
C ASN A 176 -7.84 0.06 17.84
N GLY A 177 -8.09 1.26 17.33
CA GLY A 177 -8.41 2.43 18.15
C GLY A 177 -8.75 3.66 17.31
N PRO A 178 -7.92 4.72 17.30
CA PRO A 178 -8.27 5.98 16.66
C PRO A 178 -8.45 5.91 15.13
N LEU A 179 -8.01 4.84 14.48
CA LEU A 179 -8.14 4.58 13.04
C LEU A 179 -9.02 3.36 12.74
N GLU A 180 -9.78 2.85 13.72
CA GLU A 180 -10.75 1.74 13.54
C GLU A 180 -11.76 2.08 12.44
N GLU A 181 -12.19 3.35 12.37
CA GLU A 181 -13.12 3.79 11.34
C GLU A 181 -12.47 3.97 9.94
N GLY A 182 -11.19 3.63 9.79
CA GLY A 182 -10.41 3.78 8.57
C GLY A 182 -9.35 4.85 8.64
N MET A 183 -8.48 4.84 7.64
CA MET A 183 -7.35 5.76 7.51
C MET A 183 -7.58 6.78 6.39
N GLN A 184 -6.89 7.91 6.49
CA GLN A 184 -6.77 8.85 5.38
C GLN A 184 -6.24 8.12 4.12
N PRO A 185 -6.83 8.36 2.92
CA PRO A 185 -6.53 7.58 1.72
C PRO A 185 -5.05 7.49 1.33
N GLY A 186 -4.29 8.57 1.49
CA GLY A 186 -2.86 8.59 1.18
C GLY A 186 -2.04 7.69 2.10
N LEU A 187 -2.35 7.65 3.41
CA LEU A 187 -1.72 6.71 4.33
C LEU A 187 -2.05 5.26 3.93
N ALA A 188 -3.33 4.97 3.69
CA ALA A 188 -3.79 3.62 3.32
C ALA A 188 -3.12 3.11 2.03
N ARG A 189 -3.03 3.96 1.01
CA ARG A 189 -2.39 3.63 -0.28
C ARG A 189 -0.88 3.47 -0.13
N GLY A 190 -0.22 4.36 0.59
CA GLY A 190 1.22 4.28 0.80
C GLY A 190 1.63 3.02 1.56
N VAL A 191 0.86 2.61 2.56
CA VAL A 191 1.09 1.32 3.27
C VAL A 191 0.85 0.14 2.33
N ALA A 192 -0.25 0.14 1.56
CA ALA A 192 -0.54 -0.92 0.61
C ALA A 192 0.55 -1.11 -0.46
N ILE A 193 1.03 -0.02 -1.09
CA ILE A 193 2.16 -0.07 -2.03
C ILE A 193 3.38 -0.71 -1.36
N SER A 194 3.60 -0.36 -0.09
CA SER A 194 4.79 -0.80 0.63
C SER A 194 4.77 -2.27 0.97
N MET A 195 3.60 -2.93 1.02
CA MET A 195 3.47 -4.37 1.32
C MET A 195 4.29 -5.25 0.39
N ALA A 196 4.60 -4.82 -0.83
CA ALA A 196 5.52 -5.53 -1.72
C ALA A 196 6.89 -5.80 -1.07
N GLY A 197 7.37 -4.93 -0.18
CA GLY A 197 8.63 -5.10 0.55
C GLY A 197 8.53 -5.92 1.83
N TYR A 198 7.32 -6.25 2.30
CA TYR A 198 7.09 -6.92 3.58
C TYR A 198 6.42 -8.29 3.44
N ILE A 199 5.64 -8.52 2.38
CA ILE A 199 4.81 -9.73 2.23
C ILE A 199 5.60 -11.04 2.36
N GLU A 200 6.84 -11.09 1.87
CA GLU A 200 7.71 -12.27 1.96
C GLU A 200 8.06 -12.68 3.40
N THR A 201 8.08 -11.72 4.34
CA THR A 201 8.39 -11.98 5.76
C THR A 201 7.14 -11.92 6.65
N LEU A 202 6.10 -11.21 6.20
CA LEU A 202 4.80 -11.14 6.87
C LEU A 202 3.99 -12.42 6.67
N ALA A 203 3.84 -12.88 5.43
CA ALA A 203 3.00 -14.02 5.12
C ALA A 203 3.41 -15.30 5.88
N PRO A 204 4.71 -15.66 5.98
CA PRO A 204 5.14 -16.82 6.79
C PRO A 204 4.94 -16.66 8.29
N ALA A 205 4.74 -15.44 8.78
CA ALA A 205 4.52 -15.16 10.19
C ALA A 205 3.03 -15.24 10.58
N ILE A 206 2.12 -15.32 9.60
CA ILE A 206 0.70 -15.55 9.82
C ILE A 206 0.54 -17.03 10.20
N GLY A 207 0.40 -17.28 11.49
CA GLY A 207 0.19 -18.63 12.04
C GLY A 207 -1.30 -18.92 12.23
N ASP A 208 -1.64 -19.38 13.43
CA ASP A 208 -3.03 -19.65 13.81
C ASP A 208 -3.88 -18.35 13.83
N GLU A 209 -5.17 -18.45 13.53
CA GLU A 209 -6.12 -17.33 13.57
C GLU A 209 -6.47 -16.88 15.01
N GLY A 210 -7.21 -15.77 15.13
CA GLY A 210 -7.81 -15.29 16.37
C GLY A 210 -6.84 -14.51 17.28
N SER A 211 -6.72 -14.92 18.55
CA SER A 211 -5.88 -14.24 19.54
C SER A 211 -4.37 -14.54 19.43
N SER A 212 -3.97 -15.25 18.38
CA SER A 212 -2.60 -15.71 18.17
C SER A 212 -1.70 -14.55 17.75
N MET A 213 -0.51 -14.46 18.35
CA MET A 213 0.41 -13.35 18.10
C MET A 213 1.15 -13.54 16.77
N ILE A 214 0.99 -12.61 15.83
CA ILE A 214 1.77 -12.56 14.59
C ILE A 214 3.16 -12.01 14.93
N THR A 215 4.15 -12.89 14.80
CA THR A 215 5.53 -12.63 15.19
C THR A 215 6.43 -12.76 13.98
N ILE A 216 6.91 -11.63 13.47
CA ILE A 216 7.85 -11.62 12.36
C ILE A 216 9.23 -12.01 12.87
N VAL A 217 9.80 -13.03 12.26
CA VAL A 217 11.16 -13.48 12.54
C VAL A 217 12.01 -13.20 11.30
N ASP A 218 12.69 -12.05 11.28
CA ASP A 218 13.65 -11.76 10.22
C ASP A 218 15.02 -12.31 10.59
N VAL A 219 15.50 -13.24 9.78
CA VAL A 219 16.87 -13.73 9.81
C VAL A 219 17.63 -12.91 8.79
N GLY A 220 18.03 -11.70 9.19
CA GLY A 220 18.63 -10.70 8.30
C GLY A 220 19.78 -11.24 7.45
N PRO A 221 20.24 -10.52 6.42
CA PRO A 221 21.03 -11.07 5.30
C PRO A 221 22.31 -11.85 5.69
N ASP A 222 22.91 -11.55 6.85
CA ASP A 222 24.08 -12.26 7.37
C ASP A 222 23.76 -13.56 8.15
N ARG A 223 22.48 -13.93 8.29
CA ARG A 223 21.93 -15.03 9.12
C ARG A 223 22.41 -15.05 10.58
N LYS A 224 22.93 -13.93 11.07
CA LYS A 224 23.52 -13.78 12.41
C LYS A 224 22.65 -12.97 13.37
N ARG A 225 21.65 -12.27 12.83
CA ARG A 225 20.73 -11.44 13.60
C ARG A 225 19.33 -11.95 13.31
N THR A 226 18.75 -12.61 14.31
CA THR A 226 17.33 -12.92 14.33
C THR A 226 16.67 -11.77 15.07
N ILE A 227 15.80 -11.04 14.40
CA ILE A 227 15.00 -9.99 15.00
C ILE A 227 13.57 -10.50 15.06
N GLU A 228 12.98 -10.42 16.25
CA GLU A 228 11.59 -10.78 16.52
C GLU A 228 10.80 -9.48 16.68
N VAL A 229 9.86 -9.22 15.77
CA VAL A 229 8.91 -8.10 15.88
C VAL A 229 7.51 -8.65 16.07
N LYS A 230 6.82 -8.19 17.12
CA LYS A 230 5.44 -8.58 17.40
C LYS A 230 4.53 -7.53 16.80
N LEU A 231 3.85 -7.91 15.72
CA LEU A 231 2.99 -6.99 14.98
C LEU A 231 1.68 -6.73 15.73
N GLY A 232 1.13 -7.78 16.33
CA GLY A 232 -0.15 -7.79 17.03
C GLY A 232 -0.72 -9.20 17.05
N THR A 233 -1.89 -9.37 17.66
CA THR A 233 -2.70 -10.58 17.46
C THR A 233 -3.25 -10.63 16.03
N TYR A 234 -3.63 -11.82 15.56
CA TYR A 234 -4.22 -11.99 14.23
C TYR A 234 -5.44 -11.08 14.05
N ASP A 235 -6.36 -11.05 15.02
CA ASP A 235 -7.53 -10.15 15.00
C ASP A 235 -7.13 -8.68 14.88
N GLU A 236 -6.11 -8.23 15.63
CA GLU A 236 -5.63 -6.84 15.53
C GLU A 236 -5.03 -6.52 14.14
N VAL A 237 -4.36 -7.48 13.51
CA VAL A 237 -3.80 -7.30 12.16
C VAL A 237 -4.90 -7.37 11.10
N VAL A 238 -5.94 -8.18 11.30
CA VAL A 238 -7.17 -8.17 10.50
C VAL A 238 -7.78 -6.76 10.49
N ASP A 239 -7.87 -6.11 11.65
CA ASP A 239 -8.39 -4.73 11.76
C ASP A 239 -7.48 -3.71 11.05
N LEU A 240 -6.16 -3.90 11.07
CA LEU A 240 -5.23 -3.07 10.27
C LEU A 240 -5.55 -3.17 8.78
N PHE A 241 -5.62 -4.39 8.24
CA PHE A 241 -5.89 -4.57 6.82
C PHE A 241 -7.32 -4.17 6.45
N GLY A 242 -8.28 -4.30 7.36
CA GLY A 242 -9.63 -3.78 7.23
C GLY A 242 -9.62 -2.26 7.04
N ALA A 243 -8.96 -1.54 7.95
CA ALA A 243 -8.83 -0.10 7.91
C ALA A 243 -8.11 0.42 6.64
N LEU A 244 -7.13 -0.34 6.12
CA LEU A 244 -6.48 -0.05 4.83
C LEU A 244 -7.44 -0.24 3.65
N MET A 245 -8.16 -1.37 3.62
CA MET A 245 -9.05 -1.75 2.52
C MET A 245 -10.35 -0.93 2.44
N ARG A 246 -10.64 -0.08 3.42
CA ARG A 246 -11.71 0.94 3.30
C ARG A 246 -11.46 1.93 2.16
N ASP A 247 -10.20 2.15 1.77
CA ASP A 247 -9.85 2.87 0.53
C ASP A 247 -9.75 1.90 -0.65
N GLU A 248 -10.57 2.11 -1.68
CA GLU A 248 -10.67 1.22 -2.85
C GLU A 248 -9.33 1.09 -3.60
N THR A 249 -8.51 2.15 -3.63
CA THR A 249 -7.20 2.11 -4.30
C THR A 249 -6.20 1.29 -3.50
N SER A 250 -6.20 1.41 -2.17
CA SER A 250 -5.42 0.58 -1.26
C SER A 250 -5.78 -0.90 -1.40
N GLN A 251 -7.09 -1.22 -1.41
CA GLN A 251 -7.58 -2.59 -1.61
C GLN A 251 -7.10 -3.20 -2.93
N ALA A 252 -7.24 -2.48 -4.05
CA ALA A 252 -6.76 -2.93 -5.35
C ALA A 252 -5.23 -3.14 -5.36
N THR A 253 -4.50 -2.25 -4.69
CA THR A 253 -3.04 -2.31 -4.59
C THR A 253 -2.59 -3.55 -3.80
N ILE A 254 -3.25 -3.87 -2.69
CA ILE A 254 -2.97 -5.09 -1.91
C ILE A 254 -3.22 -6.34 -2.75
N GLY A 255 -4.28 -6.36 -3.56
CA GLY A 255 -4.55 -7.44 -4.50
C GLY A 255 -3.43 -7.62 -5.54
N LEU A 256 -2.86 -6.53 -6.06
CA LEU A 256 -1.71 -6.57 -6.96
C LEU A 256 -0.46 -7.12 -6.27
N VAL A 257 -0.19 -6.70 -5.02
CA VAL A 257 0.93 -7.20 -4.22
C VAL A 257 0.82 -8.71 -3.98
N LEU A 258 -0.37 -9.20 -3.62
CA LEU A 258 -0.63 -10.63 -3.47
C LEU A 258 -0.43 -11.40 -4.78
N GLY A 259 -0.88 -10.84 -5.91
CA GLY A 259 -0.67 -11.43 -7.22
C GLY A 259 0.82 -11.53 -7.59
N ASP A 260 1.61 -10.50 -7.31
CA ASP A 260 3.06 -10.51 -7.56
C ASP A 260 3.81 -11.51 -6.66
N PHE A 261 3.43 -11.57 -5.37
CA PHE A 261 3.97 -12.55 -4.43
C PHE A 261 3.65 -13.99 -4.86
N THR A 262 2.41 -14.23 -5.29
CA THR A 262 1.97 -15.53 -5.84
C THR A 262 2.81 -15.92 -7.06
N SER A 263 3.00 -14.98 -8.00
CA SER A 263 3.82 -15.18 -9.20
C SER A 263 5.27 -15.54 -8.84
N THR A 264 5.83 -14.86 -7.83
CA THR A 264 7.20 -15.08 -7.35
C THR A 264 7.36 -16.48 -6.74
N ILE A 265 6.48 -16.87 -5.82
CA ILE A 265 6.49 -18.21 -5.22
C ILE A 265 6.33 -19.29 -6.29
N VAL A 266 5.37 -19.11 -7.21
CA VAL A 266 5.14 -20.09 -8.28
C VAL A 266 6.36 -20.20 -9.18
N LYS A 267 7.01 -19.10 -9.54
CA LYS A 267 8.25 -19.15 -10.33
C LYS A 267 9.38 -19.88 -9.59
N ASP A 268 9.52 -19.70 -8.28
CA ASP A 268 10.54 -20.41 -7.49
C ASP A 268 10.27 -21.93 -7.41
N LEU A 269 9.01 -22.36 -7.52
CA LEU A 269 8.65 -23.79 -7.65
C LEU A 269 9.15 -24.42 -8.95
N ASP A 270 9.31 -23.65 -10.03
CA ASP A 270 9.90 -24.11 -11.29
C ASP A 270 11.37 -24.53 -11.10
N GLU A 271 12.12 -23.75 -10.32
CA GLU A 271 13.54 -23.95 -10.12
C GLU A 271 13.86 -25.03 -9.06
N ASN A 272 12.96 -25.27 -8.08
CA ASN A 272 13.20 -26.18 -6.95
C ASN A 272 11.98 -27.07 -6.60
N ILE A 273 11.54 -27.88 -7.56
CA ILE A 273 10.38 -28.80 -7.49
C ILE A 273 10.39 -29.73 -6.26
N THR A 274 11.53 -29.99 -5.61
CA THR A 274 11.60 -30.95 -4.49
C THR A 274 11.16 -30.40 -3.14
N ASP A 275 11.15 -29.08 -2.92
CA ASP A 275 11.00 -28.53 -1.57
C ASP A 275 9.65 -27.81 -1.30
N HIS A 276 8.80 -27.53 -2.30
CA HIS A 276 7.36 -27.16 -2.15
C HIS A 276 6.96 -26.08 -1.11
N TYR A 277 7.89 -25.32 -0.53
CA TYR A 277 7.62 -24.30 0.49
C TYR A 277 7.02 -23.05 -0.14
N GLY A 278 5.91 -22.55 0.42
CA GLY A 278 5.47 -21.17 0.22
C GLY A 278 4.02 -20.97 -0.22
N LEU A 279 3.34 -21.97 -0.79
CA LEU A 279 1.94 -21.84 -1.21
C LEU A 279 1.00 -21.63 0.00
N GLU A 280 1.34 -22.23 1.13
CA GLU A 280 0.68 -22.03 2.42
C GLU A 280 0.71 -20.55 2.86
N TYR A 281 1.79 -19.81 2.55
CA TYR A 281 1.92 -18.39 2.91
C TYR A 281 0.99 -17.51 2.06
N ILE A 282 0.76 -17.90 0.80
CA ILE A 282 -0.23 -17.22 -0.06
C ILE A 282 -1.63 -17.41 0.53
N ALA A 283 -1.96 -18.63 0.94
CA ALA A 283 -3.24 -18.95 1.57
C ALA A 283 -3.45 -18.13 2.85
N GLN A 284 -2.49 -18.21 3.79
CA GLN A 284 -2.53 -17.48 5.06
C GLN A 284 -2.70 -15.96 4.88
N PHE A 285 -1.97 -15.35 3.94
CA PHE A 285 -2.14 -13.93 3.68
C PHE A 285 -3.48 -13.61 3.02
N SER A 286 -3.95 -14.46 2.11
CA SER A 286 -5.26 -14.29 1.45
C SER A 286 -6.42 -14.42 2.43
N ASP A 287 -6.35 -15.37 3.36
CA ASP A 287 -7.33 -15.59 4.41
C ASP A 287 -7.37 -14.40 5.36
N LEU A 288 -6.22 -13.85 5.75
CA LEU A 288 -6.14 -12.62 6.53
C LEU A 288 -6.85 -11.44 5.84
N LEU A 289 -6.64 -11.27 4.52
CA LEU A 289 -7.34 -10.23 3.75
C LEU A 289 -8.85 -10.51 3.63
N ALA A 290 -9.25 -11.77 3.57
CA ALA A 290 -10.64 -12.17 3.51
C ALA A 290 -11.37 -11.88 4.82
N ASP A 291 -10.74 -12.23 5.94
CA ASP A 291 -11.22 -11.92 7.28
C ASP A 291 -11.34 -10.41 7.49
N ALA A 292 -10.33 -9.65 7.05
CA ALA A 292 -10.36 -8.18 7.11
C ALA A 292 -11.52 -7.59 6.28
N SER A 293 -11.75 -8.10 5.07
CA SER A 293 -12.88 -7.69 4.24
C SER A 293 -14.23 -8.08 4.86
N ARG A 294 -14.33 -9.27 5.47
CA ARG A 294 -15.54 -9.75 6.16
C ARG A 294 -15.88 -8.93 7.40
N ALA A 295 -14.88 -8.63 8.23
CA ALA A 295 -15.04 -7.80 9.42
C ALA A 295 -15.56 -6.42 9.04
N GLU A 296 -14.94 -5.78 8.05
CA GLU A 296 -15.35 -4.49 7.51
C GLU A 296 -16.79 -4.46 6.96
N GLN A 297 -17.17 -5.46 6.18
CA GLN A 297 -18.54 -5.58 5.68
C GLN A 297 -19.55 -5.74 6.81
N ALA A 298 -19.23 -6.52 7.84
CA ALA A 298 -20.09 -6.70 9.01
C ALA A 298 -20.26 -5.38 9.77
N GLU A 299 -19.18 -4.62 9.96
CA GLU A 299 -19.23 -3.31 10.61
C GLU A 299 -20.05 -2.29 9.83
N LEU A 300 -19.83 -2.17 8.52
CA LEU A 300 -20.59 -1.27 7.66
C LEU A 300 -22.09 -1.61 7.70
N LEU A 301 -22.45 -2.90 7.70
CA LEU A 301 -23.82 -3.36 7.85
C LEU A 301 -24.40 -3.03 9.24
N MET A 302 -23.62 -3.19 10.32
CA MET A 302 -24.04 -2.84 11.68
C MET A 302 -24.20 -1.32 11.86
N ALA A 303 -23.29 -0.51 11.32
CA ALA A 303 -23.36 0.94 11.33
C ALA A 303 -24.55 1.46 10.52
N ALA A 304 -24.82 0.85 9.35
CA ALA A 304 -26.02 1.11 8.57
C ALA A 304 -27.29 0.74 9.35
N ALA A 305 -27.34 -0.45 9.97
CA ALA A 305 -28.46 -0.90 10.79
C ALA A 305 -28.69 -0.03 12.04
N ALA A 306 -27.63 0.48 12.67
CA ALA A 306 -27.69 1.40 13.79
C ALA A 306 -28.21 2.79 13.38
N ASN A 307 -27.86 3.26 12.17
CA ASN A 307 -28.34 4.53 11.62
C ASN A 307 -29.76 4.46 11.03
N VAL A 308 -30.25 3.27 10.65
CA VAL A 308 -31.64 3.04 10.19
C VAL A 308 -32.70 3.37 11.26
N LYS A 309 -32.33 3.48 12.54
CA LYS A 309 -33.25 3.95 13.61
C LYS A 309 -33.39 5.48 13.69
N ARG A 310 -32.64 6.25 12.90
CA ARG A 310 -32.60 7.72 12.98
C ARG A 310 -32.98 8.45 11.69
N ILE A 311 -33.02 7.77 10.53
CA ILE A 311 -33.37 8.37 9.24
C ILE A 311 -34.21 7.37 8.42
N GLU A 312 -35.53 7.35 8.63
CA GLU A 312 -36.47 6.92 7.59
C GLU A 312 -36.46 7.99 6.50
N GLY A 313 -35.62 7.80 5.48
CA GLY A 313 -35.58 8.69 4.32
C GLY A 313 -34.18 9.11 3.93
N LEU A 314 -33.40 8.18 3.39
CA LEU A 314 -32.38 8.41 2.36
C LEU A 314 -31.98 7.02 1.85
N GLY A 315 -32.74 6.53 0.86
CA GLY A 315 -32.36 5.38 0.07
C GLY A 315 -31.24 5.75 -0.89
N GLY A 316 -30.29 4.84 -1.05
CA GLY A 316 -29.24 4.91 -2.06
C GLY A 316 -27.91 5.43 -1.53
N LEU A 317 -27.11 4.53 -0.97
CA LEU A 317 -25.66 4.63 -1.02
C LEU A 317 -25.08 3.27 -0.62
N ILE A 318 -24.42 2.63 -1.58
CA ILE A 318 -23.29 1.70 -1.51
C ILE A 318 -23.29 1.04 -2.90
N GLY A 319 -22.60 1.71 -3.83
CA GLY A 319 -22.33 1.24 -5.17
C GLY A 319 -20.85 1.47 -5.38
N PHE A 320 -20.08 0.39 -5.24
CA PHE A 320 -18.63 0.36 -5.39
C PHE A 320 -18.29 0.20 -6.87
N GLY A 321 -17.23 0.89 -7.32
CA GLY A 321 -16.74 0.78 -8.68
C GLY A 321 -15.29 1.23 -8.75
N LEU A 322 -14.40 0.29 -9.03
CA LEU A 322 -13.01 0.58 -9.37
C LEU A 322 -12.97 1.39 -10.67
N GLY A 323 -12.81 2.70 -10.52
CA GLY A 323 -12.80 3.64 -11.63
C GLY A 323 -12.03 4.90 -11.30
N SER A 324 -10.70 4.85 -11.33
CA SER A 324 -9.90 6.04 -11.64
C SER A 324 -8.60 5.71 -12.35
N ILE A 325 -8.68 5.93 -13.66
CA ILE A 325 -7.65 6.20 -14.65
C ILE A 325 -6.38 6.85 -14.05
N LEU A 326 -5.25 6.15 -14.14
CA LEU A 326 -3.92 6.75 -14.20
C LEU A 326 -3.73 7.42 -15.56
N THR A 327 -4.16 8.67 -15.74
CA THR A 327 -3.53 9.56 -16.73
C THR A 327 -3.71 11.04 -16.41
N ALA A 328 -2.60 11.76 -16.62
CA ALA A 328 -2.45 13.20 -16.83
C ALA A 328 -2.41 14.11 -15.60
N GLY A 329 -1.26 14.09 -14.89
CA GLY A 329 -0.82 15.20 -14.06
C GLY A 329 0.55 14.98 -13.42
N GLY A 330 1.62 15.52 -14.03
CA GLY A 330 2.90 15.77 -13.34
C GLY A 330 3.79 14.56 -13.07
N THR A 331 4.71 14.29 -13.98
CA THR A 331 5.79 13.32 -13.85
C THR A 331 6.71 13.59 -12.65
N SER A 332 6.83 12.64 -11.72
CA SER A 332 8.04 12.40 -10.93
C SER A 332 8.52 10.96 -11.16
N ALA A 333 9.82 10.74 -11.14
CA ALA A 333 10.50 9.58 -11.74
C ALA A 333 10.23 8.21 -11.08
N LEU A 334 9.41 8.15 -10.02
CA LEU A 334 9.18 6.96 -9.20
C LEU A 334 8.19 5.96 -9.80
N THR A 335 7.25 6.39 -10.64
CA THR A 335 6.37 5.45 -11.39
C THR A 335 7.10 4.70 -12.50
N LYS A 336 8.30 5.14 -12.91
CA LYS A 336 9.09 4.49 -13.99
C LYS A 336 9.95 3.32 -13.52
N SER A 337 10.31 3.23 -12.23
CA SER A 337 11.14 2.12 -11.73
C SER A 337 10.31 0.87 -11.42
N LEU A 338 9.07 1.05 -10.95
CA LEU A 338 8.08 -0.03 -10.76
C LEU A 338 7.68 -0.72 -12.07
N THR A 339 7.80 -0.04 -13.23
CA THR A 339 7.44 -0.63 -14.53
C THR A 339 8.52 -1.55 -15.13
N GLN A 340 9.74 -1.59 -14.58
CA GLN A 340 10.87 -2.22 -15.29
C GLN A 340 11.26 -3.63 -14.83
N ARG A 341 10.64 -4.22 -13.80
CA ARG A 341 11.00 -5.58 -13.35
C ARG A 341 9.87 -6.59 -13.12
N THR A 342 8.61 -6.23 -13.33
CA THR A 342 7.50 -7.17 -13.12
C THR A 342 6.72 -7.32 -14.43
N ILE A 343 6.82 -8.50 -15.03
CA ILE A 343 6.52 -8.77 -16.45
C ILE A 343 5.01 -8.83 -16.69
N GLY A 344 4.48 -7.88 -17.48
CA GLY A 344 3.49 -8.06 -18.55
C GLY A 344 2.09 -8.64 -18.28
N ALA A 345 1.79 -9.19 -17.10
CA ALA A 345 0.46 -9.66 -16.70
C ALA A 345 -0.22 -8.72 -15.69
N LEU A 346 0.57 -8.08 -14.82
CA LEU A 346 0.09 -7.13 -13.80
C LEU A 346 -0.26 -5.74 -14.37
N THR A 347 0.37 -5.33 -15.47
CA THR A 347 0.02 -4.08 -16.18
C THR A 347 -1.36 -4.12 -16.85
N ASP A 348 -1.86 -5.31 -17.17
CA ASP A 348 -3.17 -5.49 -17.82
C ASP A 348 -4.30 -5.56 -16.78
N PHE A 349 -4.02 -6.04 -15.56
CA PHE A 349 -4.97 -6.03 -14.42
C PHE A 349 -5.34 -4.60 -13.98
N ALA A 350 -4.38 -3.67 -14.00
CA ALA A 350 -4.60 -2.25 -13.74
C ALA A 350 -5.34 -1.51 -14.89
N ALA A 351 -5.57 -2.17 -16.03
CA ALA A 351 -6.15 -1.60 -17.23
C ALA A 351 -7.60 -2.06 -17.53
N MET A 352 -8.21 -2.90 -16.68
CA MET A 352 -9.57 -3.41 -16.89
C MET A 352 -10.65 -2.36 -16.55
N PRO A 353 -11.51 -1.96 -17.51
CA PRO A 353 -12.67 -1.10 -17.24
C PRO A 353 -13.89 -1.89 -16.72
N ASP A 354 -14.47 -1.35 -15.64
CA ASP A 354 -15.87 -1.51 -15.21
C ASP A 354 -16.28 -2.91 -14.70
N VAL A 355 -16.78 -2.97 -13.46
CA VAL A 355 -17.32 -4.18 -12.82
C VAL A 355 -18.72 -3.87 -12.28
N SER A 356 -19.63 -4.83 -12.45
CA SER A 356 -21.04 -4.79 -12.08
C SER A 356 -21.31 -4.43 -10.61
N GLN A 357 -22.46 -3.79 -10.37
CA GLN A 357 -22.89 -3.03 -9.18
C GLN A 357 -23.23 -3.84 -7.90
N GLU A 358 -22.75 -5.07 -7.74
CA GLU A 358 -23.04 -5.88 -6.54
C GLU A 358 -21.87 -5.85 -5.55
N ALA A 359 -22.15 -5.64 -4.26
CA ALA A 359 -21.14 -5.60 -3.22
C ALA A 359 -20.36 -6.94 -3.20
N PRO A 360 -19.02 -6.93 -3.28
CA PRO A 360 -18.25 -8.18 -3.25
C PRO A 360 -18.49 -8.85 -1.91
N SER A 361 -19.00 -10.08 -1.93
CA SER A 361 -19.13 -10.89 -0.72
C SER A 361 -17.76 -11.11 -0.06
N GLY A 362 -17.69 -11.32 1.24
CA GLY A 362 -16.44 -11.64 1.96
C GLY A 362 -15.60 -12.81 1.42
N ASN A 363 -16.10 -13.55 0.43
CA ASN A 363 -15.42 -14.64 -0.26
C ASN A 363 -14.68 -14.22 -1.55
N THR A 364 -14.81 -12.97 -2.00
CA THR A 364 -14.26 -12.53 -3.30
C THR A 364 -12.73 -12.48 -3.32
N ILE A 365 -12.07 -12.22 -2.18
CA ILE A 365 -10.59 -12.19 -2.08
C ILE A 365 -9.99 -13.60 -2.08
N PRO A 366 -10.44 -14.55 -1.23
CA PRO A 366 -10.00 -15.96 -1.29
C PRO A 366 -10.20 -16.59 -2.66
N ASN A 367 -11.37 -16.39 -3.27
CA ASN A 367 -11.68 -16.96 -4.57
C ASN A 367 -10.71 -16.44 -5.66
N ARG A 368 -10.41 -15.13 -5.65
CA ARG A 368 -9.44 -14.56 -6.59
C ARG A 368 -8.01 -15.00 -6.32
N ALA A 369 -7.62 -15.17 -5.07
CA ALA A 369 -6.31 -15.73 -4.72
C ALA A 369 -6.18 -17.18 -5.21
N TYR A 370 -7.21 -18.01 -5.01
CA TYR A 370 -7.30 -19.36 -5.53
C TYR A 370 -7.23 -19.42 -7.06
N ASP A 371 -7.88 -18.49 -7.74
CA ASP A 371 -7.84 -18.36 -9.20
C ASP A 371 -6.46 -17.94 -9.69
N LEU A 372 -5.80 -16.99 -9.02
CA LEU A 372 -4.44 -16.59 -9.33
C LEU A 372 -3.43 -17.72 -9.10
N ILE A 373 -3.60 -18.53 -8.05
CA ILE A 373 -2.81 -19.76 -7.83
C ILE A 373 -3.06 -20.74 -8.98
N THR A 374 -4.32 -20.94 -9.39
CA THR A 374 -4.70 -21.83 -10.50
C THR A 374 -4.07 -21.38 -11.83
N ILE A 375 -4.24 -20.11 -12.21
CA ILE A 375 -3.69 -19.53 -13.43
C ILE A 375 -2.17 -19.60 -13.42
N SER A 376 -1.53 -19.20 -12.31
CA SER A 376 -0.07 -19.21 -12.18
C SER A 376 0.48 -20.63 -12.29
N ALA A 377 -0.12 -21.60 -11.60
CA ALA A 377 0.30 -22.99 -11.64
C ALA A 377 0.18 -23.60 -13.05
N ILE A 378 -0.87 -23.27 -13.80
CA ILE A 378 -1.06 -23.73 -15.19
C ILE A 378 -0.09 -23.02 -16.13
N SER A 379 0.04 -21.70 -16.02
CA SER A 379 0.94 -20.89 -16.84
C SER A 379 2.41 -21.31 -16.70
N MET A 380 2.83 -21.69 -15.49
CA MET A 380 4.16 -22.22 -15.21
C MET A 380 4.44 -23.50 -16.00
N VAL A 381 3.52 -24.46 -15.95
CA VAL A 381 3.67 -25.74 -16.67
C VAL A 381 3.51 -25.56 -18.19
N ALA A 382 2.62 -24.66 -18.61
CA ALA A 382 2.42 -24.31 -20.01
C ALA A 382 3.65 -23.61 -20.60
N SER A 383 4.41 -22.83 -19.84
CA SER A 383 5.61 -22.13 -20.35
C SER A 383 6.91 -22.94 -20.25
N ASN A 384 6.93 -24.04 -19.49
CA ASN A 384 8.15 -24.81 -19.24
C ASN A 384 8.02 -26.30 -19.59
N ALA A 385 8.59 -26.68 -20.73
CA ALA A 385 8.59 -28.07 -21.20
C ALA A 385 9.31 -29.07 -20.27
N SER A 386 10.31 -28.62 -19.51
CA SER A 386 11.04 -29.49 -18.58
C SER A 386 10.23 -29.81 -17.31
N LEU A 387 9.40 -28.86 -16.85
CA LEU A 387 8.40 -29.06 -15.81
C LEU A 387 7.30 -30.05 -16.25
N ARG A 388 6.88 -29.99 -17.52
CA ARG A 388 5.88 -30.95 -18.04
C ARG A 388 6.37 -32.38 -17.85
N VAL A 389 7.63 -32.65 -18.20
CA VAL A 389 8.26 -33.97 -18.03
C VAL A 389 8.36 -34.37 -16.56
N SER A 390 8.80 -33.47 -15.67
CA SER A 390 8.97 -33.80 -14.25
C SER A 390 7.63 -34.05 -13.53
N LEU A 391 6.54 -33.43 -14.01
CA LEU A 391 5.19 -33.57 -13.47
C LEU A 391 4.38 -34.69 -14.14
N GLY A 392 4.93 -35.39 -15.13
CA GLY A 392 4.27 -36.46 -15.90
C GLY A 392 3.15 -35.94 -16.81
N LEU A 393 3.35 -34.75 -17.39
CA LEU A 393 2.45 -34.05 -18.31
C LEU A 393 3.04 -33.98 -19.74
N ASP A 394 4.14 -34.67 -19.98
CA ASP A 394 4.82 -34.75 -21.29
C ASP A 394 4.09 -35.63 -22.31
N ASP A 395 3.13 -36.45 -21.86
CA ASP A 395 2.25 -37.24 -22.71
C ASP A 395 1.05 -36.44 -23.28
N LEU A 396 0.87 -35.18 -22.88
CA LEU A 396 -0.17 -34.29 -23.41
C LEU A 396 0.15 -33.87 -24.85
N ALA A 397 -0.88 -33.80 -25.70
CA ALA A 397 -0.71 -33.42 -27.09
C ALA A 397 -0.35 -31.93 -27.21
N ASP A 398 0.35 -31.55 -28.28
CA ASP A 398 0.62 -30.13 -28.56
C ASP A 398 -0.69 -29.32 -28.66
N GLU A 399 -1.76 -29.92 -29.21
CA GLU A 399 -3.10 -29.33 -29.29
C GLU A 399 -3.70 -29.03 -27.90
N ASP A 400 -3.46 -29.89 -26.90
CA ASP A 400 -3.90 -29.64 -25.52
C ASP A 400 -3.17 -28.43 -24.91
N TRP A 401 -1.91 -28.21 -25.28
CA TRP A 401 -1.12 -27.06 -24.80
C TRP A 401 -1.46 -25.78 -25.55
N ASP A 402 -1.80 -25.86 -26.83
CA ASP A 402 -2.31 -24.73 -27.62
C ASP A 402 -3.65 -24.24 -27.04
N ASP A 403 -4.57 -25.15 -26.70
CA ASP A 403 -5.84 -24.80 -26.03
C ASP A 403 -5.62 -24.11 -24.67
N VAL A 404 -4.62 -24.56 -23.91
CA VAL A 404 -4.24 -23.92 -22.63
C VAL A 404 -3.65 -22.52 -22.85
N ASP A 405 -2.78 -22.34 -23.84
CA ASP A 405 -2.16 -21.04 -24.15
C ASP A 405 -3.18 -20.02 -24.68
N ASP A 406 -4.11 -20.47 -25.53
CA ASP A 406 -5.25 -19.69 -26.00
C ASP A 406 -6.12 -19.22 -24.84
N GLN A 407 -6.41 -20.11 -23.88
CA GLN A 407 -7.20 -19.76 -22.70
C GLN A 407 -6.47 -18.81 -21.74
N LEU A 408 -5.18 -19.00 -21.49
CA LEU A 408 -4.36 -18.07 -20.71
C LEU A 408 -4.28 -16.69 -21.40
N THR A 409 -4.22 -16.67 -22.73
CA THR A 409 -4.27 -15.45 -23.53
C THR A 409 -5.65 -14.78 -23.45
N ALA A 410 -6.74 -15.55 -23.42
CA ALA A 410 -8.10 -15.02 -23.24
C ALA A 410 -8.26 -14.36 -21.87
N ILE A 411 -7.81 -15.02 -20.78
CA ILE A 411 -7.79 -14.46 -19.42
C ILE A 411 -6.98 -13.15 -19.38
N LYS A 412 -5.79 -13.14 -19.99
CA LYS A 412 -4.94 -11.95 -20.05
C LYS A 412 -5.61 -10.79 -20.79
N ASN A 413 -6.37 -11.09 -21.84
CA ASN A 413 -7.06 -10.10 -22.66
C ASN A 413 -8.48 -9.77 -22.19
N ALA A 414 -8.92 -10.33 -21.06
CA ALA A 414 -10.23 -10.05 -20.47
C ALA A 414 -10.38 -8.54 -20.21
N LYS A 415 -11.56 -8.00 -20.51
CA LYS A 415 -11.80 -6.55 -20.45
C LYS A 415 -12.58 -6.12 -19.22
N SER A 416 -13.11 -7.06 -18.45
CA SER A 416 -13.88 -6.83 -17.25
C SER A 416 -13.66 -7.98 -16.25
N SER A 417 -14.10 -7.82 -15.00
CA SER A 417 -14.07 -8.92 -14.02
C SER A 417 -14.95 -10.07 -14.46
N ASP A 418 -16.16 -9.79 -14.95
CA ASP A 418 -17.10 -10.84 -15.36
C ASP A 418 -16.53 -11.67 -16.53
N ASP A 419 -15.85 -11.00 -17.47
CA ASP A 419 -15.12 -11.68 -18.54
C ASP A 419 -13.96 -12.52 -17.97
N TRP A 420 -13.18 -11.96 -17.04
CA TRP A 420 -12.06 -12.67 -16.42
C TRP A 420 -12.54 -13.91 -15.67
N ASP A 421 -13.57 -13.79 -14.82
CA ASP A 421 -14.15 -14.88 -14.04
C ASP A 421 -14.67 -15.99 -14.99
N THR A 422 -15.33 -15.61 -16.08
CA THR A 422 -15.78 -16.55 -17.13
C THR A 422 -14.60 -17.29 -17.76
N GLU A 423 -13.53 -16.59 -18.12
CA GLU A 423 -12.36 -17.21 -18.74
C GLU A 423 -11.56 -18.07 -17.74
N VAL A 424 -11.59 -17.76 -16.45
CA VAL A 424 -11.04 -18.65 -15.41
C VAL A 424 -11.89 -19.90 -15.26
N GLU A 425 -13.22 -19.79 -15.23
CA GLU A 425 -14.12 -20.96 -15.21
C GLU A 425 -13.90 -21.87 -16.43
N HIS A 426 -13.65 -21.30 -17.61
CA HIS A 426 -13.28 -22.06 -18.80
C HIS A 426 -11.94 -22.78 -18.65
N LEU A 427 -10.93 -22.13 -18.06
CA LEU A 427 -9.64 -22.76 -17.76
C LEU A 427 -9.77 -23.91 -16.74
N GLU A 428 -10.63 -23.74 -15.73
CA GLU A 428 -10.95 -24.81 -14.78
C GLU A 428 -11.67 -25.97 -15.47
N TYR A 429 -12.66 -25.68 -16.31
CA TYR A 429 -13.35 -26.72 -17.09
C TYR A 429 -12.38 -27.46 -18.01
N LEU A 430 -11.52 -26.74 -18.73
CA LEU A 430 -10.49 -27.30 -19.61
C LEU A 430 -9.57 -28.23 -18.81
N SER A 431 -9.06 -27.78 -17.67
CA SER A 431 -8.13 -28.57 -16.85
C SER A 431 -8.80 -29.75 -16.13
N GLU A 432 -10.04 -29.63 -15.66
CA GLU A 432 -10.70 -30.70 -14.89
C GLU A 432 -11.41 -31.73 -15.78
N GLN A 433 -11.99 -31.31 -16.90
CA GLN A 433 -12.87 -32.15 -17.73
C GLN A 433 -12.24 -32.55 -19.07
N VAL A 434 -11.42 -31.68 -19.67
CA VAL A 434 -10.87 -31.90 -21.02
C VAL A 434 -9.45 -32.48 -20.95
N ILE A 435 -8.62 -31.99 -20.03
CA ILE A 435 -7.22 -32.40 -19.86
C ILE A 435 -7.01 -33.00 -18.45
N PRO A 436 -7.48 -34.24 -18.17
CA PRO A 436 -7.49 -34.80 -16.81
C PRO A 436 -6.13 -34.87 -16.11
N ALA A 437 -5.03 -34.93 -16.89
CA ALA A 437 -3.68 -34.91 -16.34
C ALA A 437 -3.36 -33.54 -15.70
N LEU A 438 -3.78 -32.45 -16.34
CA LEU A 438 -3.67 -31.08 -15.83
C LEU A 438 -4.54 -30.91 -14.57
N GLY A 439 -5.77 -31.41 -14.58
CA GLY A 439 -6.64 -31.45 -13.39
C GLY A 439 -6.10 -32.35 -12.27
N GLY A 440 -5.32 -33.38 -12.61
CA GLY A 440 -4.56 -34.19 -11.65
C GLY A 440 -3.43 -33.41 -10.99
N TYR A 441 -2.70 -32.60 -11.75
CA TYR A 441 -1.68 -31.68 -11.25
C TYR A 441 -2.28 -30.56 -10.39
N LEU A 442 -3.33 -29.89 -10.85
CA LEU A 442 -4.02 -28.86 -10.08
C LEU A 442 -4.57 -29.39 -8.76
N ARG A 443 -5.12 -30.61 -8.73
CA ARG A 443 -5.54 -31.24 -7.46
C ARG A 443 -4.37 -31.51 -6.51
N ARG A 444 -3.13 -31.60 -6.98
CA ARG A 444 -1.95 -31.67 -6.10
C ARG A 444 -1.58 -30.29 -5.57
N VAL A 445 -1.63 -29.27 -6.42
CA VAL A 445 -1.42 -27.87 -6.03
C VAL A 445 -2.52 -27.38 -5.06
N ARG A 446 -3.75 -27.83 -5.21
CA ARG A 446 -4.88 -27.39 -4.37
C ARG A 446 -4.93 -28.09 -3.01
N LYS A 447 -4.35 -29.30 -2.91
CA LYS A 447 -4.23 -30.05 -1.65
C LYS A 447 -3.19 -29.48 -0.67
N PHE A 448 -2.51 -28.39 -1.01
CA PHE A 448 -1.66 -27.69 -0.05
C PHE A 448 -2.53 -27.00 1.02
N GLU A 449 -2.00 -26.96 2.24
CA GLU A 449 -2.70 -26.42 3.41
C GLU A 449 -3.18 -24.99 3.14
N GLY A 450 -4.45 -24.69 3.45
CA GLY A 450 -5.12 -23.41 3.17
C GLY A 450 -5.62 -23.21 1.72
N VAL A 451 -5.07 -23.90 0.71
CA VAL A 451 -5.47 -23.68 -0.70
C VAL A 451 -6.85 -24.24 -1.04
N ASP A 452 -7.20 -25.41 -0.51
CA ASP A 452 -8.54 -25.98 -0.68
C ASP A 452 -9.63 -25.17 0.05
N GLU A 453 -9.29 -24.46 1.14
CA GLU A 453 -10.21 -23.66 1.95
C GLU A 453 -10.60 -22.36 1.23
N MET A 454 -9.68 -21.77 0.46
CA MET A 454 -9.94 -20.60 -0.40
C MET A 454 -11.02 -20.84 -1.48
N ARG A 455 -11.36 -22.11 -1.78
CA ARG A 455 -12.39 -22.50 -2.75
C ARG A 455 -13.80 -22.51 -2.16
N GLU A 456 -13.97 -22.66 -0.84
CA GLU A 456 -15.27 -22.99 -0.23
C GLU A 456 -16.35 -21.90 -0.44
N GLY A 457 -15.94 -20.68 -0.79
CA GLY A 457 -16.82 -19.57 -1.12
C GLY A 457 -17.43 -19.59 -2.54
N ARG A 458 -17.02 -20.54 -3.40
CA ARG A 458 -17.40 -20.59 -4.82
C ARG A 458 -18.66 -21.41 -5.11
N ASN A 459 -19.32 -22.02 -4.12
CA ASN A 459 -20.57 -22.74 -4.36
C ASN A 459 -21.70 -21.74 -4.66
N PRO A 460 -22.20 -21.63 -5.91
CA PRO A 460 -23.43 -20.93 -6.12
C PRO A 460 -24.54 -21.71 -5.41
N VAL A 461 -25.46 -20.97 -4.81
CA VAL A 461 -26.83 -21.42 -4.62
C VAL A 461 -27.36 -21.86 -5.99
N ARG A 462 -27.15 -23.13 -6.34
CA ARG A 462 -27.90 -23.88 -7.35
C ARG A 462 -28.31 -25.21 -6.74
N ALA A 463 -29.18 -25.10 -5.74
CA ALA A 463 -30.22 -26.08 -5.48
C ALA A 463 -31.54 -25.41 -5.83
N ASP A 464 -31.89 -25.44 -7.11
CA ASP A 464 -33.22 -25.83 -7.65
C ASP A 464 -33.27 -25.66 -9.17
#